data_AF-A0A9D4GMU3-F1
#
_entry.id   AF-A0A9D4GMU3-F1
#
_cell.length_a   1.000
_cell.length_b   1.000
_cell.length_c   1.000
_cell.angle_alpha   90.00
_cell.angle_beta   90.00
_cell.angle_gamma   90.00
#
_symmetry.space_group_name_H-M   'P 1'
#
loop_
_entity.id
_entity.type
_entity.pdbx_description
1 polymer ?
#
loop_
_entity_poly.entity_id
_entity_poly.type
_entity_poly.pdbx_seq_one_letter_code
_entity_poly.pdbx_strand_id
1 'polypeptide(L)'
;MFFRKPNISGPCGVQRCAICPYMMEAEYFTDPSGRKYSVRNNVDCKSSNVVFAVNCRRCRRFVYVGETGGTLYQRHLLNLSRIRTQHSDPVAEYFYTDGHSMDDFQILGLEQLSGSDEYRKTMEQL
;
A
#
# COMPACT_ATOMS: atom_id res chain seq x y z
N MET A 1 -22.61 -0.94 -25.28
CA MET A 1 -22.18 -0.69 -23.88
C MET A 1 -20.72 -1.11 -23.75
N PHE A 2 -19.80 -0.16 -23.64
CA PHE A 2 -18.40 -0.46 -23.36
C PHE A 2 -18.28 -0.64 -21.83
N PHE A 3 -18.21 -1.89 -21.36
CA PHE A 3 -17.86 -2.17 -19.97
C PHE A 3 -16.39 -1.77 -19.75
N ARG A 4 -16.15 -0.61 -19.13
CA ARG A 4 -14.82 -0.28 -18.60
C ARG A 4 -14.57 -1.19 -17.42
N LYS A 5 -13.55 -2.05 -17.51
CA LYS A 5 -13.06 -2.79 -16.35
C LYS A 5 -12.65 -1.78 -15.26
N PRO A 6 -13.07 -1.99 -14.00
CA PRO A 6 -12.63 -1.13 -12.92
C PRO A 6 -11.12 -1.26 -12.72
N ASN A 7 -10.50 -0.18 -12.27
CA ASN A 7 -9.12 -0.20 -11.83
C ASN A 7 -9.07 -0.82 -10.44
N ILE A 8 -8.17 -1.78 -10.24
CA ILE A 8 -8.10 -2.57 -9.02
C ILE A 8 -6.67 -2.56 -8.47
N SER A 9 -6.56 -2.37 -7.16
CA SER A 9 -5.38 -2.79 -6.45
C SER A 9 -5.56 -4.24 -6.06
N GLY A 10 -4.55 -5.09 -6.24
CA GLY A 10 -4.69 -6.50 -5.88
C GLY A 10 -3.41 -7.31 -6.03
N PRO A 11 -3.45 -8.59 -5.62
CA PRO A 11 -2.31 -9.48 -5.74
C PRO A 11 -1.91 -9.70 -7.20
N CYS A 12 -0.62 -9.93 -7.47
CA CYS A 12 -0.11 -10.16 -8.84
C CYS A 12 -0.41 -11.57 -9.40
N GLY A 13 -1.13 -12.42 -8.66
CA GLY A 13 -1.45 -13.79 -9.06
C GLY A 13 -0.28 -14.80 -9.02
N VAL A 14 0.95 -14.37 -8.76
CA VAL A 14 2.11 -15.28 -8.64
C VAL A 14 2.03 -16.12 -7.37
N GLN A 15 2.15 -17.44 -7.52
CA GLN A 15 2.12 -18.38 -6.41
C GLN A 15 3.23 -18.09 -5.39
N ARG A 16 2.89 -18.11 -4.09
CA ARG A 16 3.82 -17.85 -2.97
C ARG A 16 4.51 -16.47 -3.02
N CYS A 17 3.91 -15.48 -3.67
CA CYS A 17 4.40 -14.10 -3.55
C CYS A 17 4.34 -13.65 -2.08
N ALA A 18 5.46 -13.17 -1.54
CA ALA A 18 5.55 -12.77 -0.13
C ALA A 18 4.68 -11.56 0.23
N ILE A 19 4.35 -10.70 -0.76
CA ILE A 19 3.63 -9.44 -0.52
C ILE A 19 2.13 -9.55 -0.81
N CYS A 20 1.72 -10.41 -1.74
CA CYS A 20 0.31 -10.61 -2.08
C CYS A 20 -0.62 -10.89 -0.88
N PRO A 21 -0.22 -11.65 0.17
CA PRO A 21 -1.06 -11.85 1.36
C PRO A 21 -1.40 -10.58 2.14
N TYR A 22 -0.63 -9.51 1.95
CA TYR A 22 -0.84 -8.21 2.60
C TYR A 22 -1.57 -7.22 1.68
N MET A 23 -1.76 -7.55 0.40
CA MET A 23 -2.45 -6.66 -0.52
C MET A 23 -3.96 -6.74 -0.34
N MET A 24 -4.59 -5.56 -0.25
CA MET A 24 -6.03 -5.42 -0.29
C MET A 24 -6.49 -5.43 -1.74
N GLU A 25 -7.41 -6.34 -2.07
CA GLU A 25 -8.12 -6.31 -3.35
C GLU A 25 -9.25 -5.28 -3.28
N ALA A 26 -9.08 -4.12 -3.92
CA ALA A 26 -10.07 -3.04 -3.86
C ALA A 26 -9.95 -2.04 -5.02
N GLU A 27 -11.08 -1.43 -5.36
CA GLU A 27 -11.18 -0.31 -6.31
C GLU A 27 -11.04 1.06 -5.62
N TYR A 28 -11.16 1.09 -4.29
CA TYR A 28 -11.07 2.30 -3.49
C TYR A 28 -10.68 2.01 -2.05
N PHE A 29 -10.19 3.05 -1.38
CA PHE A 29 -9.93 3.10 0.05
C PHE A 29 -10.84 4.13 0.72
N THR A 30 -11.19 3.90 1.98
CA THR A 30 -11.80 4.91 2.83
C THR A 30 -10.96 5.08 4.07
N ASP A 31 -10.49 6.30 4.31
CA ASP A 31 -9.71 6.61 5.51
C ASP A 31 -10.62 6.73 6.76
N PRO A 32 -10.04 6.81 7.97
CA PRO A 32 -10.81 6.95 9.21
C PRO A 32 -11.67 8.22 9.28
N SER A 33 -11.35 9.25 8.48
CA SER A 33 -12.15 10.48 8.39
C SER A 33 -13.37 10.33 7.47
N GLY A 34 -13.48 9.20 6.77
CA GLY A 34 -14.54 8.92 5.81
C GLY A 34 -14.23 9.38 4.39
N ARG A 35 -13.02 9.91 4.13
CA ARG A 35 -12.63 10.33 2.78
C ARG A 35 -12.29 9.11 1.93
N LYS A 36 -12.83 9.11 0.71
CA LYS A 36 -12.68 8.02 -0.25
C LYS A 36 -11.59 8.33 -1.27
N TYR A 37 -10.67 7.40 -1.50
CA TYR A 37 -9.60 7.47 -2.49
C TYR A 37 -9.79 6.34 -3.50
N SER A 38 -10.05 6.68 -4.75
CA SER A 38 -10.22 5.69 -5.81
C SER A 38 -8.88 5.24 -6.38
N VAL A 39 -8.76 3.96 -6.68
CA VAL A 39 -7.61 3.40 -7.40
C VAL A 39 -7.67 3.86 -8.86
N ARG A 40 -6.60 4.52 -9.34
CA ARG A 40 -6.59 5.19 -10.64
C ARG A 40 -6.13 4.31 -11.80
N ASN A 41 -5.39 3.25 -11.52
CA ASN A 41 -4.87 2.28 -12.49
C ASN A 41 -4.85 0.89 -11.85
N ASN A 42 -4.72 -0.17 -12.64
CA ASN A 42 -4.46 -1.49 -12.05
C ASN A 42 -3.07 -1.50 -11.40
N VAL A 43 -3.03 -1.82 -10.11
CA VAL A 43 -1.79 -1.81 -9.33
C VAL A 43 -1.65 -3.13 -8.57
N ASP A 44 -0.55 -3.82 -8.81
CA ASP A 44 -0.18 -5.02 -8.06
C ASP A 44 1.19 -4.86 -7.41
N CYS A 45 1.65 -5.88 -6.67
CA CYS A 45 2.94 -5.81 -6.00
C CYS A 45 4.14 -5.64 -6.97
N LYS A 46 3.99 -5.90 -8.27
CA LYS A 46 5.03 -5.74 -9.29
C LYS A 46 5.01 -4.35 -9.93
N SER A 47 3.96 -3.56 -9.75
CA SER A 47 3.91 -2.18 -10.19
C SER A 47 5.01 -1.33 -9.52
N SER A 48 5.66 -0.48 -10.30
CA SER A 48 6.67 0.49 -9.88
C SER A 48 6.20 1.93 -10.10
N ASN A 49 6.86 2.91 -9.50
CA ASN A 49 6.44 4.32 -9.51
C ASN A 49 5.01 4.48 -8.97
N VAL A 50 4.75 3.95 -7.77
CA VAL A 50 3.40 3.85 -7.20
C VAL A 50 3.25 4.74 -5.98
N VAL A 51 2.14 5.45 -5.90
CA VAL A 51 1.59 5.99 -4.64
C VAL A 51 0.70 4.91 -4.02
N PHE A 52 0.93 4.61 -2.75
CA PHE A 52 0.23 3.56 -2.01
C PHE A 52 -0.23 4.05 -0.65
N ALA A 53 -1.18 3.32 -0.06
CA ALA A 53 -1.56 3.42 1.33
C ALA A 53 -1.19 2.14 2.07
N VAL A 54 -0.75 2.30 3.31
CA VAL A 54 -0.66 1.23 4.31
C VAL A 54 -1.74 1.50 5.33
N ASN A 55 -2.52 0.47 5.67
CA ASN A 55 -3.52 0.55 6.72
C ASN A 55 -3.43 -0.65 7.66
N CYS A 56 -4.04 -0.51 8.83
CA CYS A 56 -4.18 -1.62 9.78
C CYS A 56 -5.54 -2.30 9.59
N ARG A 57 -5.53 -3.59 9.22
CA ARG A 57 -6.78 -4.36 9.01
C ARG A 57 -7.56 -4.61 10.31
N ARG A 58 -6.88 -4.58 11.46
CA ARG A 58 -7.45 -4.81 12.80
C ARG A 58 -8.21 -3.60 13.33
N CYS A 59 -7.54 -2.46 13.48
CA CYS A 59 -8.16 -1.28 14.11
C CYS A 59 -8.78 -0.32 13.09
N ARG A 60 -8.34 -0.36 11.82
CA ARG A 60 -8.73 0.54 10.73
C ARG A 60 -8.54 2.04 11.00
N ARG A 61 -7.77 2.40 12.04
CA ARG A 61 -7.48 3.80 12.43
C ARG A 61 -6.16 4.30 11.89
N PHE A 62 -5.20 3.40 11.66
CA PHE A 62 -3.91 3.77 11.08
C PHE A 62 -3.99 3.77 9.56
N VAL A 63 -3.53 4.88 8.98
CA VAL A 63 -3.31 5.06 7.55
C VAL A 63 -2.02 5.81 7.36
N TYR A 64 -1.16 5.29 6.50
CA TYR A 64 0.05 5.95 6.04
C TYR A 64 0.06 5.96 4.52
N VAL A 65 0.20 7.14 3.92
CA VAL A 65 0.37 7.28 2.47
C VAL A 65 1.85 7.40 2.17
N GLY A 66 2.32 6.67 1.17
CA GLY A 66 3.71 6.63 0.76
C GLY A 66 3.86 6.51 -0.75
N GLU A 67 5.08 6.72 -1.22
CA GLU A 67 5.50 6.51 -2.60
C GLU A 67 6.66 5.53 -2.70
N THR A 68 6.81 4.94 -3.89
CA THR A 68 8.04 4.24 -4.25
C THR A 68 8.33 4.38 -5.74
N GLY A 69 9.58 4.65 -6.10
CA GLY A 69 10.06 4.56 -7.49
C GLY A 69 10.36 3.11 -7.90
N GLY A 70 10.73 2.27 -6.93
CA GLY A 70 10.85 0.83 -7.12
C GLY A 70 9.50 0.14 -7.16
N THR A 71 9.50 -1.20 -7.09
CA THR A 71 8.24 -1.96 -7.03
C THR A 71 7.63 -1.93 -5.62
N LEU A 72 6.30 -2.02 -5.53
CA LEU A 72 5.61 -2.25 -4.25
C LEU A 72 6.16 -3.49 -3.52
N TYR A 73 6.54 -4.52 -4.25
CA TYR A 73 7.15 -5.72 -3.71
C TYR A 73 8.41 -5.41 -2.90
N GLN A 74 9.34 -4.66 -3.50
CA GLN A 74 10.60 -4.29 -2.84
C GLN A 74 10.34 -3.37 -1.64
N ARG A 75 9.49 -2.35 -1.82
CA ARG A 75 9.15 -1.39 -0.76
C ARG A 75 8.54 -2.08 0.45
N HIS A 76 7.58 -2.97 0.23
CA HIS A 76 6.90 -3.62 1.34
C HIS A 76 7.66 -4.79 1.91
N LEU A 77 8.52 -5.47 1.15
CA LEU A 77 9.45 -6.44 1.73
C LEU A 77 10.40 -5.77 2.73
N LEU A 78 10.86 -4.55 2.44
CA LEU A 78 11.61 -3.73 3.38
C LEU A 78 10.76 -3.37 4.60
N ASN A 79 9.51 -2.94 4.43
CA ASN A 79 8.62 -2.63 5.56
C ASN A 79 8.39 -3.85 6.46
N LEU A 80 8.11 -5.03 5.89
CA LEU A 80 7.95 -6.27 6.67
C LEU A 80 9.25 -6.60 7.43
N SER A 81 10.42 -6.42 6.79
CA SER A 81 11.69 -6.59 7.49
C SER A 81 11.83 -5.62 8.65
N ARG A 82 11.50 -4.33 8.46
CA ARG A 82 11.57 -3.29 9.49
C ARG A 82 10.65 -3.57 10.68
N ILE A 83 9.41 -4.02 10.41
CA ILE A 83 8.46 -4.47 11.44
C ILE A 83 9.09 -5.62 12.24
N ARG A 84 9.61 -6.64 11.55
CA ARG A 84 10.22 -7.82 12.19
C ARG A 84 11.45 -7.48 13.03
N THR A 85 12.29 -6.56 12.56
CA THR A 85 13.51 -6.14 13.26
C THR A 85 13.30 -4.97 14.20
N GLN A 86 12.05 -4.55 14.43
CA GLN A 86 11.69 -3.42 15.30
C GLN A 86 12.49 -2.15 14.99
N HIS A 87 12.67 -1.86 13.70
CA HIS A 87 13.37 -0.67 13.26
C HIS A 87 12.54 0.57 13.60
N SER A 88 13.17 1.62 14.13
CA SER A 88 12.49 2.90 14.40
C SER A 88 12.10 3.56 13.08
N ASP A 89 10.81 3.49 12.77
CA ASP A 89 10.14 3.96 11.55
C ASP A 89 8.64 4.06 11.88
N PRO A 90 7.92 5.12 11.48
CA PRO A 90 6.52 5.32 11.89
C PRO A 90 5.57 4.18 11.52
N VAL A 91 5.81 3.51 10.38
CA VAL A 91 5.01 2.37 9.96
C VAL A 91 5.41 1.15 10.78
N ALA A 92 6.70 0.88 10.91
CA ALA A 92 7.17 -0.28 11.67
C ALA A 92 6.72 -0.21 13.13
N GLU A 93 6.96 0.91 13.80
CA GLU A 93 6.57 1.19 15.19
C GLU A 93 5.10 0.90 15.42
N TYR A 94 4.23 1.30 14.50
CA TYR A 94 2.80 1.02 14.62
C TYR A 94 2.48 -0.49 14.70
N PHE A 95 3.14 -1.32 13.88
CA PHE A 95 2.83 -2.74 13.77
C PHE A 95 3.62 -3.65 14.70
N TYR A 96 4.60 -3.14 15.47
CA TYR A 96 5.25 -3.91 16.54
C TYR A 96 4.95 -3.40 17.95
N THR A 97 4.12 -2.35 18.09
CA THR A 97 3.67 -1.81 19.39
C THR A 97 2.29 -2.34 19.78
N ASP A 98 1.94 -2.11 21.05
CA ASP A 98 0.90 -2.81 21.82
C ASP A 98 -0.36 -3.21 21.03
N GLY A 99 -0.60 -4.52 20.94
CA GLY A 99 -1.80 -5.13 20.38
C GLY A 99 -1.88 -5.30 18.86
N HIS A 100 -0.85 -4.90 18.10
CA HIS A 100 -0.78 -5.06 16.65
C HIS A 100 0.42 -5.92 16.24
N SER A 101 0.38 -6.44 15.01
CA SER A 101 1.42 -7.30 14.46
C SER A 101 1.57 -7.12 12.95
N MET A 102 2.58 -7.77 12.38
CA MET A 102 2.74 -7.87 10.92
C MET A 102 1.50 -8.45 10.23
N ASP A 103 0.76 -9.36 10.87
CA ASP A 103 -0.47 -9.93 10.31
C ASP A 103 -1.57 -8.89 10.15
N ASP A 104 -1.47 -7.75 10.84
CA ASP A 104 -2.41 -6.64 10.74
C ASP A 104 -2.04 -5.65 9.63
N PHE A 105 -0.85 -5.77 9.04
CA PHE A 105 -0.34 -4.92 7.97
C PHE A 105 -1.13 -5.13 6.68
N GLN A 106 -1.60 -4.06 6.05
CA GLN A 106 -2.32 -4.14 4.78
C GLN A 106 -1.85 -3.04 3.83
N ILE A 107 -1.77 -3.38 2.54
CA ILE A 107 -1.24 -2.54 1.47
C ILE A 107 -2.34 -2.29 0.46
N LEU A 108 -2.42 -1.06 -0.03
CA LEU A 108 -3.23 -0.70 -1.19
C LEU A 108 -2.44 0.18 -2.14
N GLY A 109 -2.35 -0.23 -3.40
CA GLY A 109 -1.83 0.61 -4.47
C GLY A 109 -2.90 1.58 -4.98
N LEU A 110 -2.64 2.88 -4.91
CA LEU A 110 -3.62 3.91 -5.28
C LEU A 110 -3.46 4.35 -6.74
N GLU A 111 -2.23 4.62 -7.15
CA GLU A 111 -1.95 5.18 -8.47
C GLU A 111 -0.54 4.79 -8.92
N GLN A 112 -0.45 4.33 -10.16
CA GLN A 112 0.83 4.14 -10.82
C GLN A 112 1.13 5.35 -11.70
N LEU A 113 2.27 5.99 -11.46
CA LEU A 113 2.67 7.23 -12.09
C LEU A 113 3.60 6.97 -13.28
N SER A 114 3.36 7.70 -14.37
CA SER A 114 4.18 7.68 -15.59
C SER A 114 5.18 8.85 -15.68
N GLY A 115 5.24 9.72 -14.66
CA GLY A 115 6.03 10.96 -14.64
C GLY A 115 7.33 10.90 -13.83
N SER A 116 8.03 12.04 -13.72
CA SER A 116 9.29 12.18 -12.97
C SER A 116 9.11 12.04 -11.46
N ASP A 117 10.22 11.76 -10.75
CA ASP A 117 10.27 11.57 -9.30
C ASP A 117 9.72 12.74 -8.46
N GLU A 118 9.62 13.94 -9.01
CA GLU A 118 9.18 15.15 -8.29
C GLU A 118 7.68 15.13 -7.98
N TYR A 119 6.83 14.70 -8.92
CA TYR A 119 5.39 14.62 -8.71
C TYR A 119 5.03 13.56 -7.65
N ARG A 120 5.77 12.45 -7.69
CA ARG A 120 5.60 11.31 -6.79
C ARG A 120 5.78 11.77 -5.32
N LYS A 121 6.80 12.59 -5.03
CA LYS A 121 7.11 13.11 -3.68
C LYS A 121 6.09 14.12 -3.16
N THR A 122 5.46 14.90 -4.05
CA THR A 122 4.42 15.86 -3.65
C THR A 122 3.17 15.15 -3.12
N MET A 123 2.85 13.97 -3.65
CA MET A 123 1.69 13.20 -3.19
C MET A 123 1.87 12.56 -1.81
N GLU A 124 3.12 12.35 -1.38
CA GLU A 124 3.45 11.85 -0.04
C GLU A 124 3.21 12.89 1.08
N GLN A 125 3.13 14.17 0.74
CA GLN A 125 2.97 15.27 1.70
C GLN A 125 1.49 15.63 1.97
N LEU A 126 0.53 14.90 1.38
CA LEU A 126 -0.92 15.07 1.53
C LEU A 126 -1.50 14.07 2.52
#